data_AF-V2QIU2-F1
#
_entry.id   AF-V2QIU2-F1
#
_cell.length_a   1.000
_cell.length_b   1.000
_cell.length_c   1.000
_cell.angle_alpha   90.00
_cell.angle_beta   90.00
_cell.angle_gamma   90.00
#
_symmetry.space_group_name_H-M   'P 1'
#
loop_
_entity.id
_entity.type
_entity.pdbx_description
1 polymer ?
#
loop_
_entity_poly.entity_id
_entity_poly.type
_entity_poly.pdbx_seq_one_letter_code
_entity_poly.pdbx_strand_id
1 'polypeptide(L)'
;MDKSEGKDWFAKTLNNVTEETAKVYKISRLKLEINSFNKTYNEKMHKISKRLLKLIEQGEIDASLFEPEYSSIMQISEKIEEMEAEVEAIKGNLKYGFGKKKSDDNENIVDVKPETVENDEKKEDNK
;
A
#
# COMPACT_ATOMS: atom_id res chain seq x y z
N MET A 1 40.10 -20.89 10.72
CA MET A 1 38.80 -20.19 10.66
C MET A 1 38.98 -18.99 9.76
N ASP A 2 38.37 -19.07 8.58
CA ASP A 2 38.65 -18.22 7.43
C ASP A 2 38.01 -16.83 7.64
N LYS A 3 38.83 -15.77 7.67
CA LYS A 3 38.37 -14.38 7.88
C LYS A 3 37.62 -13.82 6.66
N SER A 4 37.59 -14.57 5.55
CA SER A 4 36.91 -14.22 4.31
C SER A 4 35.39 -14.42 4.40
N GLU A 5 34.93 -15.53 4.99
CA GLU A 5 33.50 -15.86 5.09
C GLU A 5 32.68 -14.84 5.91
N GLY A 6 33.28 -14.26 6.96
CA GLY A 6 32.64 -13.24 7.79
C GLY A 6 32.42 -11.91 7.07
N LYS A 7 33.37 -11.50 6.20
CA LYS A 7 33.24 -10.25 5.41
C LYS A 7 32.16 -10.38 4.35
N ASP A 8 32.07 -11.55 3.71
CA ASP A 8 31.06 -11.81 2.69
C ASP A 8 29.65 -11.86 3.30
N TRP A 9 29.48 -12.43 4.50
CA TRP A 9 28.19 -12.42 5.20
C TRP A 9 27.72 -11.00 5.57
N PHE A 10 28.62 -10.16 6.10
CA PHE A 10 28.29 -8.76 6.43
C PHE A 10 27.95 -7.94 5.18
N ALA A 11 28.75 -8.05 4.12
CA ALA A 11 28.50 -7.35 2.86
C ALA A 11 27.15 -7.75 2.25
N LYS A 12 26.81 -9.05 2.30
CA LYS A 12 25.53 -9.57 1.80
C LYS A 12 24.35 -9.09 2.64
N THR A 13 24.50 -9.02 3.96
CA THR A 13 23.46 -8.51 4.87
C THR A 13 23.21 -7.01 4.66
N LEU A 14 24.28 -6.22 4.53
CA LEU A 14 24.15 -4.79 4.25
C LEU A 14 23.52 -4.52 2.89
N ASN A 15 23.91 -5.26 1.85
CA ASN A 15 23.30 -5.13 0.52
C ASN A 15 21.81 -5.50 0.53
N ASN A 16 21.41 -6.51 1.30
CA ASN A 16 20.00 -6.86 1.43
C ASN A 16 19.20 -5.75 2.14
N VAL A 17 19.75 -5.19 3.23
CA VAL A 17 19.10 -4.09 3.98
C VAL A 17 19.00 -2.81 3.13
N THR A 18 20.03 -2.46 2.37
CA THR A 18 20.00 -1.29 1.48
C THR A 18 19.02 -1.48 0.33
N GLU A 19 18.90 -2.69 -0.22
CA GLU A 19 17.92 -3.00 -1.26
C GLU A 19 16.48 -2.97 -0.73
N GLU A 20 16.24 -3.52 0.46
CA GLU A 20 14.92 -3.51 1.11
C GLU A 20 14.47 -2.10 1.48
N THR A 21 15.36 -1.29 2.04
CA THR A 21 15.06 0.12 2.36
C THR A 21 14.75 0.93 1.10
N ALA A 22 15.47 0.69 0.00
CA ALA A 22 15.17 1.32 -1.29
C ALA A 22 13.78 0.90 -1.83
N LYS A 23 13.39 -0.38 -1.69
CA LYS A 23 12.05 -0.87 -2.06
C LYS A 23 10.95 -0.22 -1.23
N VAL A 24 11.15 -0.11 0.09
CA VAL A 24 10.19 0.55 1.01
C VAL A 24 10.04 2.04 0.67
N TYR A 25 11.15 2.72 0.37
CA TYR A 25 11.11 4.11 -0.07
C TYR A 25 10.34 4.26 -1.38
N LYS A 26 10.59 3.39 -2.37
CA LYS A 26 9.89 3.41 -3.66
C LYS A 26 8.39 3.18 -3.48
N ILE A 27 7.99 2.19 -2.66
CA ILE A 27 6.58 1.95 -2.32
C ILE A 27 5.96 3.18 -1.64
N SER A 28 6.67 3.78 -0.68
CA SER A 28 6.17 4.96 0.04
C SER A 28 5.94 6.14 -0.89
N ARG A 29 6.87 6.37 -1.83
CA ARG A 29 6.73 7.40 -2.87
C ARG A 29 5.51 7.13 -3.77
N LEU A 30 5.38 5.91 -4.30
CA LEU A 30 4.23 5.52 -5.12
C LEU A 30 2.90 5.70 -4.37
N LYS A 31 2.84 5.35 -3.08
CA LYS A 31 1.64 5.58 -2.25
C LYS A 31 1.29 7.06 -2.09
N LEU A 32 2.29 7.94 -1.94
CA LEU A 32 2.05 9.39 -1.89
C LEU A 32 1.53 9.92 -3.23
N GLU A 33 2.08 9.42 -4.35
CA GLU A 33 1.62 9.77 -5.69
C GLU A 33 0.17 9.27 -5.92
N ILE A 34 -0.14 8.02 -5.57
CA ILE A 34 -1.51 7.45 -5.60
C ILE A 34 -2.48 8.31 -4.79
N ASN A 35 -2.09 8.74 -3.59
CA ASN A 35 -2.95 9.59 -2.77
C ASN A 35 -3.24 10.95 -3.44
N SER A 36 -2.24 11.54 -4.09
CA SER A 36 -2.43 12.77 -4.86
C SER A 36 -3.38 12.56 -6.04
N PHE A 37 -3.21 11.47 -6.80
CA PHE A 37 -4.12 11.14 -7.91
C PHE A 37 -5.55 10.87 -7.42
N ASN A 38 -5.70 10.15 -6.31
CA ASN A 38 -7.00 9.92 -5.67
C ASN A 38 -7.70 11.21 -5.25
N LYS A 39 -6.95 12.21 -4.77
CA LYS A 39 -7.51 13.53 -4.46
C LYS A 39 -8.07 14.19 -5.73
N THR A 40 -7.29 14.24 -6.80
CA THR A 40 -7.73 14.80 -8.09
C THR A 40 -8.88 14.01 -8.71
N TYR A 41 -8.87 12.68 -8.59
CA TYR A 41 -9.97 11.81 -8.99
C TYR A 41 -11.25 12.19 -8.25
N ASN A 42 -11.22 12.28 -6.93
CA ASN A 42 -12.38 12.64 -6.11
C ASN A 42 -12.92 14.04 -6.44
N GLU A 43 -12.04 15.01 -6.69
CA GLU A 43 -12.44 16.36 -7.12
C GLU A 43 -13.17 16.34 -8.47
N LYS A 44 -12.69 15.55 -9.44
CA LYS A 44 -13.34 15.42 -10.76
C LYS A 44 -14.61 14.58 -10.69
N MET A 45 -14.62 13.49 -9.92
CA MET A 45 -15.81 12.67 -9.65
C MET A 45 -16.93 13.48 -9.02
N HIS A 46 -16.60 14.44 -8.17
CA HIS A 46 -17.61 15.30 -7.57
C HIS A 46 -18.33 16.17 -8.63
N LYS A 47 -17.63 16.57 -9.70
CA LYS A 47 -18.21 17.34 -10.81
C LYS A 47 -19.13 16.49 -11.68
N ILE A 48 -18.71 15.29 -12.04
CA ILE A 48 -19.50 14.39 -12.91
C ILE A 48 -20.58 13.62 -12.12
N SER A 49 -20.53 13.57 -10.79
CA SER A 49 -21.38 12.74 -9.92
C SER A 49 -21.21 11.24 -10.16
N LYS A 50 -20.96 10.49 -9.07
CA LYS A 50 -20.78 9.02 -9.11
C LYS A 50 -21.93 8.27 -9.79
N ARG A 51 -23.16 8.75 -9.64
CA ARG A 51 -24.35 8.12 -10.25
C ARG A 51 -24.34 8.27 -11.77
N LEU A 52 -23.95 9.43 -12.27
CA LEU A 52 -23.92 9.70 -13.70
C LEU A 52 -22.83 8.87 -14.38
N LEU A 53 -21.68 8.72 -13.75
CA LEU A 53 -20.60 7.86 -14.23
C LEU A 53 -21.04 6.41 -14.40
N LYS A 54 -21.79 5.87 -13.43
CA LYS A 54 -22.37 4.53 -13.57
C LYS A 54 -23.32 4.41 -14.76
N LEU A 55 -24.14 5.43 -15.01
CA LEU A 55 -25.07 5.44 -16.15
C LEU A 55 -24.32 5.51 -17.49
N ILE A 56 -23.19 6.23 -17.53
CA ILE A 56 -22.30 6.25 -18.70
C ILE A 56 -21.67 4.86 -18.91
N GLU A 57 -21.13 4.24 -17.85
CA GLU A 57 -20.54 2.89 -17.89
C GLU A 57 -21.56 1.81 -18.30
N GLN A 58 -22.84 1.98 -17.94
CA GLN A 58 -23.94 1.10 -18.32
C GLN A 58 -24.43 1.34 -19.76
N GLY A 59 -23.91 2.35 -20.46
CA GLY A 59 -24.34 2.73 -21.81
C GLY A 59 -25.71 3.40 -21.87
N GLU A 60 -26.24 3.83 -20.72
CA GLU A 60 -27.52 4.54 -20.64
C GLU A 60 -27.39 6.02 -21.04
N ILE A 61 -26.17 6.57 -20.93
CA ILE A 61 -25.84 7.96 -21.25
C ILE A 61 -24.59 7.99 -22.13
N ASP A 62 -24.59 8.84 -23.15
CA ASP A 62 -23.41 9.07 -23.98
C ASP A 62 -22.32 9.83 -23.20
N ALA A 63 -21.13 9.24 -23.13
CA ALA A 63 -19.94 9.83 -22.52
C ALA A 63 -19.55 11.17 -23.17
N SER A 64 -19.84 11.36 -24.47
CA SER A 64 -19.46 12.55 -25.24
C SER A 64 -20.04 13.85 -24.65
N LEU A 65 -21.16 13.75 -23.94
CA LEU A 65 -21.83 14.88 -23.28
C LEU A 65 -21.07 15.42 -22.05
N PHE A 66 -20.10 14.65 -21.55
CA PHE A 66 -19.35 14.95 -20.33
C PHE A 66 -17.84 15.02 -20.59
N GLU A 67 -17.46 15.14 -21.85
CA GLU A 67 -16.08 15.44 -22.23
C GLU A 67 -15.78 16.94 -22.02
N PRO A 68 -14.57 17.30 -21.56
CA PRO A 68 -13.39 16.44 -21.36
C PRO A 68 -13.31 15.77 -19.98
N GLU A 69 -14.26 16.03 -19.08
CA GLU A 69 -14.18 15.57 -17.70
C GLU A 69 -14.19 14.04 -17.57
N TYR A 70 -14.99 13.34 -18.38
CA TYR A 70 -15.09 11.88 -18.36
C TYR A 70 -13.77 11.21 -18.74
N SER A 71 -13.18 11.56 -19.89
CA SER A 71 -11.86 11.03 -20.30
C SER A 71 -10.78 11.31 -19.26
N SER A 72 -10.78 12.50 -18.65
CA SER A 72 -9.84 12.83 -17.60
C SER A 72 -10.00 11.97 -16.35
N ILE A 73 -11.22 11.58 -15.97
CA ILE A 73 -11.47 10.66 -14.85
C ILE A 73 -10.95 9.28 -15.17
N MET A 74 -11.22 8.77 -16.38
CA MET A 74 -10.76 7.45 -16.82
C MET A 74 -9.23 7.36 -16.84
N GLN A 75 -8.55 8.38 -17.37
CA GLN A 75 -7.08 8.43 -17.39
C GLN A 75 -6.47 8.45 -15.98
N ILE A 76 -7.10 9.14 -15.03
CA ILE A 76 -6.61 9.16 -13.65
C ILE A 76 -6.84 7.79 -12.99
N SER A 77 -7.98 7.15 -13.27
CA SER A 77 -8.29 5.81 -12.75
C SER A 77 -7.27 4.79 -13.24
N GLU A 78 -7.01 4.76 -14.55
CA GLU A 78 -6.02 3.87 -15.18
C GLU A 78 -4.64 4.06 -14.56
N LYS A 79 -4.22 5.32 -14.37
CA LYS A 79 -2.92 5.62 -13.77
C LYS A 79 -2.81 5.21 -12.30
N ILE A 80 -3.90 5.26 -11.54
CA ILE A 80 -3.93 4.74 -10.16
C ILE A 80 -3.76 3.22 -10.20
N GLU A 81 -4.48 2.51 -11.07
CA GLU A 81 -4.38 1.06 -11.21
C GLU A 81 -2.96 0.61 -11.61
N GLU A 82 -2.32 1.32 -12.56
CA GLU A 82 -0.93 1.06 -12.95
C GLU A 82 0.04 1.20 -11.77
N MET A 83 -0.09 2.28 -10.97
CA MET A 83 0.76 2.50 -9.81
C MET A 83 0.51 1.48 -8.69
N GLU A 84 -0.73 1.07 -8.49
CA GLU A 84 -1.10 0.01 -7.54
C GLU A 84 -0.51 -1.34 -7.98
N ALA A 85 -0.57 -1.66 -9.27
CA ALA A 85 0.08 -2.85 -9.83
C ALA A 85 1.61 -2.79 -9.65
N GLU A 86 2.25 -1.64 -9.81
CA GLU A 86 3.69 -1.47 -9.55
C GLU A 86 4.02 -1.70 -8.06
N VAL A 87 3.20 -1.17 -7.14
CA VAL A 87 3.35 -1.40 -5.71
C VAL A 87 3.25 -2.89 -5.37
N GLU A 88 2.28 -3.60 -5.94
CA GLU A 88 2.13 -5.04 -5.71
C GLU A 88 3.26 -5.86 -6.33
N ALA A 89 3.78 -5.46 -7.50
CA ALA A 89 4.96 -6.09 -8.09
C ALA A 89 6.21 -5.93 -7.20
N ILE A 90 6.44 -4.73 -6.64
CA ILE A 90 7.57 -4.47 -5.72
C ILE A 90 7.41 -5.28 -4.43
N LYS A 91 6.19 -5.36 -3.87
CA LYS A 91 5.89 -6.19 -2.69
C LYS A 91 6.03 -7.69 -2.96
N GLY A 92 5.61 -8.16 -4.13
CA GLY A 92 5.75 -9.55 -4.57
C GLY A 92 7.21 -9.97 -4.64
N ASN A 93 8.08 -9.09 -5.16
CA ASN A 93 9.53 -9.26 -5.16
C ASN A 93 10.16 -9.19 -3.76
N LEU A 94 9.48 -8.57 -2.77
CA LEU A 94 9.94 -8.50 -1.38
C LEU A 94 9.71 -9.83 -0.63
N LYS A 95 8.64 -10.57 -0.94
CA LYS A 95 8.31 -11.86 -0.28
C LYS A 95 9.33 -12.97 -0.54
N TYR A 96 10.14 -12.88 -1.59
CA TYR A 96 11.19 -13.86 -1.91
C TYR A 96 12.55 -13.57 -1.26
N GLY A 97 12.68 -12.49 -0.46
CA GLY A 97 13.90 -12.16 0.28
C GLY A 97 14.06 -12.88 1.63
N PHE A 98 12.99 -13.50 2.16
CA PHE A 98 13.09 -14.33 3.35
C PHE A 98 13.69 -15.68 2.97
N GLY A 99 15.00 -15.80 3.17
CA GLY A 99 15.66 -17.09 3.18
C GLY A 99 14.92 -18.04 4.12
N LYS A 100 14.24 -19.03 3.54
CA LYS A 100 13.86 -20.26 4.25
C LYS A 100 15.14 -20.93 4.73
N LYS A 101 15.67 -20.51 5.88
CA LYS A 101 16.41 -21.43 6.73
C LYS A 101 15.36 -22.33 7.36
N LYS A 102 15.33 -23.58 6.91
CA LYS A 102 14.84 -24.66 7.75
C LYS A 102 15.70 -24.63 9.02
N SER A 103 15.10 -24.22 10.12
CA SER A 103 15.56 -24.58 11.45
C SER A 103 14.40 -25.32 12.09
N ASP A 104 14.51 -26.65 12.09
CA ASP A 104 13.92 -27.47 13.13
C ASP A 104 14.36 -26.96 14.50
N ASP A 105 13.54 -27.32 15.49
CA ASP A 105 13.76 -27.24 16.93
C ASP A 105 13.42 -25.91 17.62
N ASN A 106 12.17 -25.88 18.08
CA ASN A 106 11.81 -25.70 19.49
C ASN A 106 12.35 -24.44 20.19
N GLU A 107 11.52 -23.40 20.32
CA GLU A 107 11.38 -22.64 21.57
C GLU A 107 10.19 -21.65 21.49
N ASN A 108 9.11 -22.05 22.17
CA ASN A 108 8.16 -21.25 22.95
C ASN A 108 7.90 -19.79 22.51
N ILE A 109 6.92 -19.58 21.64
CA ILE A 109 6.31 -18.26 21.42
C ILE A 109 5.35 -18.01 22.58
N VAL A 110 5.73 -17.12 23.50
CA VAL A 110 4.80 -16.58 24.50
C VAL A 110 3.86 -15.63 23.77
N ASP A 111 2.59 -16.01 23.64
CA ASP A 111 1.50 -15.17 23.17
C ASP A 111 1.38 -13.93 24.09
N VAL A 112 1.93 -12.80 23.66
CA VAL A 112 1.58 -11.50 24.26
C VAL A 112 0.25 -11.08 23.67
N LYS A 113 -0.84 -11.41 24.38
CA LYS A 113 -2.16 -10.83 24.13
C LYS A 113 -2.06 -9.30 24.33
N PRO A 114 -2.53 -8.48 23.39
CA PRO A 114 -2.69 -7.06 23.65
C PRO A 114 -3.83 -6.89 24.66
N GLU A 115 -3.51 -6.42 25.86
CA GLU A 115 -4.50 -5.91 26.81
C GLU A 115 -5.23 -4.73 26.17
N THR A 116 -6.52 -4.93 25.92
CA THR A 116 -7.50 -3.88 25.62
C THR A 116 -7.56 -2.94 26.81
N VAL A 117 -7.05 -1.72 26.66
CA VAL A 117 -7.31 -0.64 27.62
C VAL A 117 -8.74 -0.14 27.37
N GLU A 118 -9.67 -0.68 28.16
CA GLU A 118 -11.01 -0.14 28.34
C GLU A 118 -10.89 1.26 28.96
N ASN A 119 -11.18 2.31 28.19
CA ASN A 119 -11.49 3.61 28.78
C ASN A 119 -12.93 3.55 29.28
N ASP A 120 -13.04 3.14 30.54
CA ASP A 120 -14.28 3.03 31.29
C ASP A 120 -14.87 4.43 31.53
N GLU A 121 -16.11 4.61 31.10
CA GLU A 121 -16.95 5.76 31.42
C GLU A 121 -17.09 5.84 32.95
N LYS A 122 -16.65 6.95 33.55
CA LYS A 122 -17.13 7.35 34.87
C LYS A 122 -17.89 8.66 34.77
N LYS A 123 -19.22 8.53 34.68
CA LYS A 123 -20.15 9.45 35.32
C LYS A 123 -19.90 9.44 36.82
N GLU A 124 -19.86 10.60 37.44
CA GLU A 124 -20.31 10.76 38.82
C GLU A 124 -20.82 12.20 39.02
N ASP A 125 -22.14 12.31 39.04
CA ASP A 125 -22.88 13.43 39.64
C ASP A 125 -22.62 13.47 41.15
N ASN A 126 -22.38 14.66 41.71
CA ASN A 126 -23.13 15.22 42.85
C ASN A 126 -22.40 16.40 43.49
N LYS A 127 -23.02 17.59 43.50
CA LYS A 127 -23.79 18.13 44.65
C LYS A 127 -23.84 19.66 44.63
#